data_AF-A0A1V4DNC5-F1
#
_entry.id   AF-A0A1V4DNC5-F1
#
_cell.length_a   1.000
_cell.length_b   1.000
_cell.length_c   1.000
_cell.angle_alpha   90.00
_cell.angle_beta   90.00
_cell.angle_gamma   90.00
#
_symmetry.space_group_name_H-M   'P 1'
#
loop_
_entity.id
_entity.type
_entity.pdbx_description
1 polymer ?
#
loop_
_entity_poly.entity_id
_entity_poly.type
_entity_poly.pdbx_seq_one_letter_code
_entity_poly.pdbx_strand_id
1 'polypeptide(L)'
;MPFTHVTPEDWPGIGGHPLGVWVADQRRYYAAGTLESKRVNELESLGMVWSVHATVWEAGLADAHDYAQVHGHLSPGNSVMWDGYALGTWLKNQRALALYSKRPGEPRRCGPHRPLSRLPKTRVAH
;
A
#
# COMPACT_ATOMS: atom_id res chain seq x y z
N MET A 1 -12.46 -0.85 -12.43
CA MET A 1 -12.09 0.58 -12.62
C MET A 1 -10.72 0.79 -11.97
N PRO A 2 -9.66 1.28 -12.65
CA PRO A 2 -8.41 1.62 -11.97
C PRO A 2 -8.53 3.02 -11.36
N PHE A 3 -8.18 3.18 -10.09
CA PHE A 3 -8.06 4.49 -9.44
C PHE A 3 -6.81 5.22 -9.96
N THR A 4 -6.83 5.64 -11.22
CA THR A 4 -5.91 6.67 -11.72
C THR A 4 -6.44 8.01 -11.23
N HIS A 5 -5.87 8.53 -10.14
CA HIS A 5 -5.96 9.96 -9.88
C HIS A 5 -5.24 10.67 -11.02
N VAL A 6 -6.00 11.21 -11.96
CA VAL A 6 -5.51 12.15 -12.96
C VAL A 6 -5.55 13.51 -12.28
N THR A 7 -4.40 13.99 -11.82
CA THR A 7 -4.24 15.41 -11.50
C THR A 7 -4.45 16.19 -12.79
N PRO A 8 -5.39 17.15 -12.87
CA PRO A 8 -5.55 17.96 -14.07
C PRO A 8 -4.23 18.65 -14.43
N GLU A 9 -3.84 18.61 -15.71
CA GLU A 9 -2.58 19.19 -16.21
C GLU A 9 -2.50 20.70 -15.95
N ASP A 10 -3.68 21.34 -15.86
CA ASP A 10 -3.85 22.76 -15.56
C ASP A 10 -3.89 23.09 -14.07
N TRP A 11 -3.56 22.16 -13.17
CA TRP A 11 -3.38 22.49 -11.75
C TRP A 11 -2.05 23.23 -11.61
N PRO A 12 -2.04 24.57 -11.50
CA PRO A 12 -0.81 25.28 -11.28
C PRO A 12 -0.40 24.90 -9.86
N GLY A 13 0.68 24.13 -9.72
CA GLY A 13 1.21 23.79 -8.42
C GLY A 13 1.37 25.08 -7.63
N ILE A 14 0.49 25.32 -6.67
CA ILE A 14 0.59 26.46 -5.77
C ILE A 14 1.86 26.21 -4.95
N GLY A 15 2.96 26.79 -5.43
CA GLY A 15 4.19 27.02 -4.67
C GLY A 15 4.91 25.79 -4.12
N GLY A 16 5.02 24.68 -4.86
CA GLY A 16 5.91 23.58 -4.46
C GLY A 16 5.54 22.90 -3.13
N HIS A 17 4.28 23.00 -2.70
CA HIS A 17 3.80 22.33 -1.50
C HIS A 17 3.57 20.84 -1.79
N PRO A 18 4.36 19.91 -1.23
CA PRO A 18 4.25 18.49 -1.55
C PRO A 18 3.05 17.89 -0.81
N LEU A 19 1.85 18.11 -1.34
CA LEU A 19 0.58 17.73 -0.71
C LEU A 19 0.55 16.24 -0.33
N GLY A 20 1.09 15.36 -1.17
CA GLY A 20 1.20 13.93 -0.86
C GLY A 20 2.07 13.64 0.37
N VAL A 21 3.18 14.36 0.53
CA VAL A 21 4.06 14.25 1.71
C VAL A 21 3.37 14.83 2.94
N TRP A 22 2.73 15.99 2.80
CA TRP A 22 1.98 16.61 3.88
C TRP A 22 0.83 15.74 4.38
N VAL A 23 0.06 15.12 3.48
CA VAL A 23 -1.00 14.14 3.82
C VAL A 23 -0.41 12.93 4.54
N ALA A 24 0.75 12.42 4.10
CA ALA A 24 1.43 11.32 4.76
C ALA A 24 1.88 11.69 6.18
N ASP A 25 2.38 12.92 6.38
CA ASP A 25 2.75 13.43 7.69
C ASP A 25 1.53 13.60 8.61
N GLN A 26 0.41 14.15 8.11
CA GLN A 26 -0.83 14.25 8.90
C GLN A 26 -1.30 12.86 9.38
N ARG A 27 -1.27 11.85 8.50
CA ARG A 27 -1.59 10.46 8.87
C ARG A 27 -0.64 9.91 9.92
N ARG A 28 0.65 10.23 9.84
CA ARG A 28 1.64 9.82 10.84
C ARG A 28 1.39 10.46 12.20
N TYR A 29 1.09 11.76 12.23
CA TYR A 29 0.76 12.46 13.47
C TYR A 29 -0.54 11.98 14.09
N TYR A 30 -1.54 11.66 13.26
CA TYR A 30 -2.79 11.05 13.71
C TYR A 30 -2.55 9.67 14.33
N ALA A 31 -1.80 8.80 13.66
CA ALA A 31 -1.46 7.47 14.17
C ALA A 31 -0.59 7.52 15.45
N ALA A 32 0.23 8.55 15.61
CA ALA A 32 1.02 8.80 16.82
C ALA A 32 0.20 9.44 17.97
N GLY A 33 -1.05 9.86 17.72
CA GLY A 33 -1.89 10.56 18.69
C GLY A 33 -1.40 11.98 19.04
N THR A 34 -0.50 12.55 18.23
CA THR A 34 0.10 13.88 18.47
C THR A 34 -0.59 14.98 17.69
N LEU A 35 -1.59 14.65 16.88
CA LEU A 35 -2.33 15.63 16.08
C LEU A 35 -3.43 16.28 16.94
N GLU A 36 -3.51 17.61 16.88
CA GLU A 36 -4.50 18.39 17.62
C GLU A 36 -5.93 18.07 17.15
N SER A 37 -6.86 17.86 18.09
CA SER A 37 -8.25 17.48 17.79
C SER A 37 -8.96 18.47 16.87
N LYS A 38 -8.64 19.77 16.97
CA LYS A 38 -9.19 20.78 16.05
C LYS A 38 -8.78 20.53 14.60
N ARG A 39 -7.50 20.19 14.37
CA ARG A 39 -6.98 19.87 13.03
C ARG A 39 -7.56 18.55 12.51
N VAL A 40 -7.78 17.58 13.39
CA VAL A 40 -8.48 16.34 13.03
C VAL A 40 -9.87 16.66 12.51
N ASN A 41 -10.66 17.44 13.24
CA ASN A 41 -12.02 17.81 12.83
C ASN A 41 -12.04 18.60 11.51
N GLU A 42 -11.11 19.53 11.31
CA GLU A 42 -10.97 20.27 10.05
C GLU A 42 -10.68 19.31 8.88
N LEU A 43 -9.75 18.38 9.06
CA LEU A 43 -9.41 17.38 8.04
C LEU A 43 -10.55 16.38 7.79
N GLU A 44 -11.26 15.94 8.82
CA GLU A 44 -12.44 15.08 8.67
C GLU A 44 -13.58 15.76 7.91
N SER A 45 -13.81 17.06 8.15
CA SER A 45 -14.81 17.82 7.39
C SER A 45 -14.48 17.95 5.90
N LEU A 46 -13.20 17.86 5.56
CA LEU A 46 -12.70 17.80 4.18
C LEU A 46 -12.71 16.38 3.60
N GLY A 47 -13.18 15.38 4.36
CA GLY A 47 -13.23 13.98 3.92
C GLY A 47 -11.88 13.26 3.98
N MET A 48 -10.97 13.70 4.87
CA MET A 48 -9.65 13.07 5.03
C MET A 48 -9.77 11.58 5.40
N VAL A 49 -9.22 10.72 4.55
CA VAL A 49 -9.06 9.29 4.84
C VAL A 49 -7.76 9.08 5.61
N TRP A 50 -7.86 8.80 6.92
CA TRP A 50 -6.72 8.56 7.81
C TRP A 50 -6.00 7.23 7.53
N SER A 51 -6.77 6.19 7.19
CA SER A 51 -6.23 4.87 6.87
C SER A 51 -6.85 4.35 5.58
N VAL A 52 -6.09 4.45 4.49
CA VAL A 52 -6.48 3.85 3.20
C VAL A 52 -6.72 2.35 3.36
N HIS A 53 -5.96 1.69 4.23
CA HIS A 53 -6.13 0.27 4.52
C HIS A 53 -7.47 -0.03 5.21
N ALA A 54 -7.96 0.84 6.08
CA ALA A 54 -9.27 0.65 6.71
C ALA A 54 -10.41 0.79 5.69
N THR A 55 -10.34 1.78 4.81
CA THR A 55 -11.34 1.96 3.75
C THR A 55 -11.33 0.81 2.75
N VAL A 56 -10.13 0.34 2.36
CA VAL A 56 -9.95 -0.81 1.46
C VAL A 56 -10.31 -2.14 2.15
N TRP A 57 -10.23 -2.20 3.47
CA TRP A 57 -10.61 -3.36 4.28
C TRP A 57 -12.11 -3.61 4.23
N GLU A 58 -12.94 -2.59 4.53
CA GLU A 58 -14.40 -2.73 4.52
C GLU A 58 -14.92 -3.12 3.14
N ALA A 59 -14.49 -2.43 2.09
CA ALA A 59 -14.87 -2.76 0.71
C ALA A 59 -14.43 -4.18 0.32
N GLY A 60 -13.17 -4.54 0.58
CA GLY A 60 -12.66 -5.86 0.25
C GLY A 60 -13.31 -6.99 1.06
N LEU A 61 -13.75 -6.71 2.29
CA LEU A 61 -14.45 -7.67 3.14
C LEU A 61 -15.87 -7.94 2.61
N ALA A 62 -16.59 -6.90 2.18
CA ALA A 62 -17.90 -7.04 1.54
C ALA A 62 -17.80 -7.90 0.27
N ASP A 63 -16.86 -7.59 -0.63
CA ASP A 63 -16.65 -8.34 -1.87
C ASP A 63 -16.20 -9.79 -1.60
N ALA A 64 -15.37 -10.00 -0.58
CA ALA A 64 -14.95 -11.33 -0.14
C ALA A 64 -16.13 -12.16 0.37
N HIS A 65 -17.04 -11.54 1.12
CA HIS A 65 -18.22 -12.19 1.64
C HIS A 65 -19.16 -12.62 0.50
N ASP A 66 -19.43 -11.72 -0.44
CA ASP A 66 -20.28 -12.03 -1.61
C ASP A 66 -19.68 -13.14 -2.47
N TYR A 67 -18.36 -13.11 -2.71
CA TYR A 67 -17.66 -14.18 -3.41
C TYR A 67 -17.80 -15.52 -2.67
N ALA A 68 -17.64 -15.53 -1.34
CA ALA A 68 -17.73 -16.74 -0.54
C ALA A 68 -19.17 -17.30 -0.52
N GLN A 69 -20.20 -16.46 -0.56
CA GLN A 69 -21.59 -16.89 -0.66
C GLN A 69 -21.89 -17.59 -1.99
N VAL A 70 -21.37 -17.06 -3.10
CA VAL A 70 -21.62 -17.63 -4.44
C VAL A 70 -20.81 -18.91 -4.68
N HIS A 71 -19.56 -18.95 -4.24
CA HIS A 71 -18.64 -20.04 -4.55
C HIS A 71 -18.48 -21.08 -3.43
N GLY A 72 -18.95 -20.78 -2.22
CA GLY A 72 -18.80 -21.65 -1.04
C GLY A 72 -17.38 -21.72 -0.48
N HIS A 73 -16.42 -20.98 -1.06
CA HIS A 73 -15.04 -20.92 -0.58
C HIS A 73 -14.39 -19.55 -0.88
N LEU A 74 -13.44 -19.14 -0.03
CA LEU A 74 -12.67 -17.90 -0.20
C LEU A 74 -11.27 -18.17 -0.76
N SER A 75 -11.24 -18.82 -1.92
CA SER A 75 -10.00 -19.17 -2.63
C SER A 75 -10.03 -18.75 -4.10
N PRO A 76 -10.28 -17.46 -4.40
CA PRO A 76 -10.13 -16.98 -5.77
C PRO A 76 -8.65 -17.03 -6.18
N GLY A 77 -8.41 -17.20 -7.49
CA GLY A 77 -7.08 -17.01 -8.06
C GLY A 77 -6.56 -15.59 -7.82
N ASN A 78 -5.24 -15.42 -7.83
CA ASN A 78 -4.58 -14.14 -7.47
C ASN A 78 -4.95 -12.95 -8.38
N SER A 79 -5.54 -13.20 -9.56
CA SER A 79 -5.95 -12.17 -10.53
C SER A 79 -7.47 -12.08 -10.71
N VAL A 80 -8.26 -12.70 -9.82
CA VAL A 80 -9.73 -12.62 -9.90
C VAL A 80 -10.19 -11.21 -9.59
N MET A 81 -11.04 -10.71 -10.49
CA MET A 81 -11.84 -9.51 -10.31
C MET A 81 -13.25 -9.96 -9.91
N TRP A 82 -13.80 -9.39 -8.85
CA TRP A 82 -15.17 -9.61 -8.39
C TRP A 82 -15.85 -8.26 -8.26
N ASP A 83 -16.97 -8.06 -8.96
CA ASP A 83 -17.70 -6.79 -9.05
C ASP A 83 -16.80 -5.54 -9.33
N GLY A 84 -15.78 -5.72 -10.17
CA GLY A 84 -14.84 -4.65 -10.51
C GLY A 84 -13.76 -4.37 -9.45
N TYR A 85 -13.76 -5.11 -8.33
CA TYR A 85 -12.74 -5.11 -7.30
C TYR A 85 -11.70 -6.23 -7.52
N ALA A 86 -10.41 -5.92 -7.31
CA ALA A 86 -9.31 -6.86 -7.49
C ALA A 86 -9.16 -7.81 -6.28
N LEU A 87 -10.20 -8.59 -6.01
CA LEU A 87 -10.33 -9.44 -4.82
C LEU A 87 -9.15 -10.41 -4.64
N GLY A 88 -8.64 -11.01 -5.72
CA GLY A 88 -7.48 -11.91 -5.67
C GLY A 88 -6.20 -11.22 -5.16
N THR A 89 -5.94 -10.01 -5.65
CA THR A 89 -4.78 -9.20 -5.22
C THR A 89 -4.95 -8.73 -3.79
N TRP A 90 -6.15 -8.31 -3.41
CA TRP A 90 -6.46 -7.90 -2.04
C TRP A 90 -6.25 -9.05 -1.04
N LEU A 91 -6.81 -10.24 -1.30
CA LEU A 91 -6.62 -11.41 -0.43
C LEU A 91 -5.15 -11.84 -0.31
N LYS A 92 -4.38 -11.73 -1.40
CA LYS A 92 -2.92 -11.96 -1.35
C LYS A 92 -2.23 -10.98 -0.41
N ASN A 93 -2.57 -9.70 -0.48
CA ASN A 93 -2.02 -8.67 0.41
C ASN A 93 -2.44 -8.91 1.88
N GLN A 94 -3.69 -9.30 2.14
CA GLN A 94 -4.13 -9.67 3.49
C GLN A 94 -3.35 -10.86 4.05
N ARG A 95 -3.11 -11.91 3.25
CA ARG A 95 -2.26 -13.04 3.66
C ARG A 95 -0.83 -12.61 4.00
N ALA A 96 -0.26 -11.69 3.22
CA ALA A 96 1.08 -11.15 3.49
C ALA A 96 1.11 -10.30 4.77
N LEU A 97 0.12 -9.44 5.00
CA LEU A 97 -0.01 -8.63 6.22
C LEU A 97 -0.16 -9.51 7.46
N ALA A 98 -0.96 -10.58 7.39
CA ALA A 98 -1.09 -11.55 8.47
C ALA A 98 0.26 -12.22 8.82
N LEU A 99 1.05 -12.58 7.80
CA LEU A 99 2.40 -13.13 8.02
C LEU A 99 3.37 -12.11 8.62
N TYR A 100 3.28 -10.84 8.22
CA TYR A 100 4.07 -9.75 8.81
C TYR A 100 3.69 -9.51 10.28
N SER A 101 2.41 -9.53 10.62
CA SER A 101 1.94 -9.44 12.01
C SER A 101 2.41 -10.62 12.87
N LYS A 102 2.47 -11.82 12.29
CA LYS A 102 2.92 -13.05 12.98
C LYS A 102 4.45 -13.15 13.11
N ARG A 103 5.23 -12.28 12.47
CA ARG A 103 6.69 -12.22 12.62
C ARG A 103 7.08 -11.04 13.50
N PRO A 104 7.40 -11.26 14.80
CA PRO A 104 7.92 -10.20 15.62
C PRO A 104 9.34 -9.85 15.13
N GLY A 105 9.45 -8.71 14.43
CA GLY A 105 10.65 -7.86 14.38
C GLY A 105 11.98 -8.49 13.99
N GLU A 106 12.03 -9.63 13.30
CA GLU A 106 13.32 -10.18 12.89
C GLU A 106 13.89 -9.34 11.73
N PRO A 107 15.02 -8.64 11.94
CA PRO A 107 15.67 -7.92 10.86
C PRO A 107 16.06 -8.95 9.80
N ARG A 108 15.87 -8.61 8.52
CA ARG A 108 16.44 -9.40 7.43
C ARG A 108 17.94 -9.49 7.69
N ARG A 109 18.42 -10.67 8.08
CA ARG A 109 19.85 -10.99 7.98
C ARG A 109 20.16 -11.00 6.49
N CYS A 110 20.57 -9.84 5.97
CA CYS A 110 21.29 -9.80 4.70
C CYS A 110 22.47 -10.76 4.87
N GLY A 111 22.42 -11.91 4.18
CA GLY A 111 23.58 -12.78 4.06
C GLY A 111 24.76 -11.93 3.60
N PRO A 112 25.98 -12.20 4.09
CA PRO A 112 27.12 -11.33 3.83
C PRO A 112 27.24 -11.06 2.34
N HIS A 113 27.23 -9.78 1.98
CA HIS A 113 27.42 -9.31 0.63
C HIS A 113 28.75 -9.89 0.14
N ARG A 114 28.71 -10.96 -0.66
CA ARG A 114 29.92 -11.51 -1.27
C ARG A 114 30.41 -10.46 -2.26
N PRO A 115 31.58 -9.85 -2.07
CA PRO A 115 32.06 -8.85 -3.02
C PRO A 115 32.28 -9.52 -4.37
N LEU A 116 31.82 -8.86 -5.44
CA LEU A 116 32.06 -9.29 -6.81
C LEU A 116 33.58 -9.28 -7.05
N SER A 117 34.18 -10.46 -7.08
CA SER A 117 35.57 -10.65 -7.50
C SER A 117 35.71 -10.14 -8.93
N ARG A 118 36.56 -9.12 -9.12
CA ARG A 118 37.01 -8.65 -10.44
C ARG A 118 37.59 -9.85 -11.19
N LEU A 119 36.93 -10.26 -12.26
CA LEU A 119 37.51 -11.18 -13.24
C LEU A 119 38.75 -10.51 -13.86
N PRO A 120 39.90 -11.20 -14.01
CA PRO A 120 41.04 -10.65 -14.71
C PRO A 120 40.70 -10.49 -16.20
N LYS A 121 40.93 -9.29 -16.74
CA LYS A 121 40.87 -9.04 -18.19
C LYS A 121 41.99 -9.82 -18.86
N THR A 122 41.66 -10.91 -19.54
CA THR A 122 42.59 -11.61 -20.43
C THR A 122 42.98 -10.68 -21.58
N ARG A 123 44.27 -10.37 -21.67
CA ARG A 123 44.88 -9.67 -22.80
C ARG A 123 45.06 -10.68 -23.94
N VAL A 124 44.32 -10.50 -25.03
CA VAL A 124 44.54 -11.24 -26.28
C VAL A 124 45.82 -10.67 -26.92
N ALA A 125 46.82 -11.53 -27.13
CA ALA A 125 47.98 -11.23 -27.96
C ALA A 125 47.73 -11.82 -29.36
N HIS A 126 47.91 -10.98 -30.38
CA HIS A 126 48.13 -11.38 -31.77
C HIS A 126 49.59 -11.11 -32.11
#